data_AF-A0A957C1P0-F1
#
_entry.id   AF-A0A957C1P0-F1
#
_cell.length_a   1.000
_cell.length_b   1.000
_cell.length_c   1.000
_cell.angle_alpha   90.00
_cell.angle_beta   90.00
_cell.angle_gamma   90.00
#
_symmetry.space_group_name_H-M   'P 1'
#
loop_
_entity.id
_entity.type
_entity.pdbx_description
1 polymer ?
#
loop_
_entity_poly.entity_id
_entity_poly.type
_entity_poly.pdbx_seq_one_letter_code
_entity_poly.pdbx_strand_id
1 'polypeptide(L)' 'METINELSFEQAFDQLEEVIARLESGELSLEESVTLYEQGKQLSARCQQLLDDAELRVKKIADDGSITGHSL' A
#
# COMPACT_ATOMS: atom_id res chain seq x y z
N MET A 1 -17.24 -2.43 -8.99
CA MET A 1 -15.79 -2.21 -9.10
C MET A 1 -15.35 -1.63 -7.78
N GLU A 2 -14.45 -2.31 -7.09
CA GLU A 2 -13.84 -1.83 -5.84
C GLU A 2 -13.01 -0.58 -6.16
N THR A 3 -13.14 0.48 -5.36
CA THR A 3 -12.31 1.68 -5.54
C THR A 3 -10.95 1.48 -4.88
N ILE A 4 -9.90 2.16 -5.34
CA ILE A 4 -8.54 2.03 -4.76
C ILE A 4 -8.53 2.28 -3.25
N ASN A 5 -9.43 3.14 -2.76
CA ASN A 5 -9.57 3.45 -1.34
C ASN A 5 -10.18 2.32 -0.49
N GLU A 6 -10.79 1.31 -1.11
CA GLU A 6 -11.42 0.18 -0.43
C GLU A 6 -10.50 -1.05 -0.39
N LEU A 7 -9.41 -1.04 -1.16
CA LEU A 7 -8.48 -2.15 -1.24
C LEU A 7 -7.80 -2.42 0.09
N SER A 8 -7.61 -3.71 0.40
CA SER A 8 -6.70 -4.19 1.44
C SER A 8 -5.24 -3.96 1.02
N PHE A 9 -4.30 -4.07 1.99
CA PHE A 9 -2.88 -3.88 1.69
C PHE A 9 -2.39 -4.84 0.61
N GLU A 10 -2.68 -6.14 0.78
CA GLU A 10 -2.28 -7.17 -0.18
C GLU A 10 -2.85 -6.90 -1.57
N GLN A 11 -4.13 -6.51 -1.68
CA GLN A 11 -4.76 -6.20 -2.97
C GLN A 11 -4.18 -4.94 -3.63
N ALA A 12 -3.87 -3.89 -2.84
CA ALA A 12 -3.29 -2.66 -3.36
C ALA A 12 -1.82 -2.87 -3.78
N PHE A 13 -1.10 -3.72 -3.04
CA PHE A 13 0.29 -4.07 -3.32
C PHE A 13 0.40 -4.93 -4.58
N ASP A 14 -0.42 -5.97 -4.71
CA ASP A 14 -0.45 -6.85 -5.89
C ASP A 14 -0.72 -6.05 -7.17
N GLN A 15 -1.75 -5.19 -7.16
CA GLN A 15 -2.03 -4.29 -8.29
C GLN A 15 -0.91 -3.28 -8.57
N LEU A 16 -0.17 -2.84 -7.54
CA LEU A 16 0.98 -1.96 -7.71
C LEU A 16 2.13 -2.70 -8.40
N GLU A 17 2.39 -3.95 -8.03
CA GLU A 17 3.38 -4.81 -8.69
C GLU A 17 3.01 -5.05 -10.16
N GLU A 18 1.73 -5.30 -10.46
CA GLU A 18 1.25 -5.41 -11.84
C GLU A 18 1.49 -4.13 -12.65
N VAL A 19 1.21 -2.96 -12.06
CA VAL A 19 1.46 -1.65 -12.70
C VAL A 19 2.94 -1.46 -12.98
N ILE A 20 3.81 -1.78 -12.00
CA ILE A 20 5.27 -1.67 -12.16
C ILE A 20 5.75 -2.62 -13.27
N ALA A 21 5.33 -3.88 -13.24
CA ALA A 21 5.69 -4.87 -14.26
C ALA A 21 5.31 -4.40 -15.68
N ARG A 22 4.12 -3.79 -15.84
CA ARG A 22 3.69 -3.20 -17.12
C ARG A 22 4.55 -2.02 -17.54
N LEU A 23 4.89 -1.13 -16.61
CA LEU A 23 5.78 0.02 -16.87
C LEU A 23 7.18 -0.44 -17.30
N GLU A 24 7.69 -1.53 -16.70
CA GLU A 24 8.99 -2.10 -17.01
C GLU A 24 9.04 -2.90 -18.32
N SER A 25 7.90 -3.40 -18.81
CA SER A 25 7.81 -4.13 -20.09
C SER A 25 8.22 -3.28 -21.30
N GLY A 26 8.09 -1.94 -21.21
CA GLY A 26 8.54 -1.01 -22.24
C GLY A 26 7.72 -0.99 -23.54
N GLU A 27 6.60 -1.73 -23.59
CA GLU A 27 5.71 -1.84 -24.75
C GLU A 27 4.55 -0.82 -24.73
N LEU A 28 4.56 0.10 -23.75
CA LEU A 28 3.47 1.05 -23.53
C LEU A 28 3.63 2.30 -24.39
N SER A 29 2.49 2.84 -24.84
CA SER A 29 2.45 4.20 -25.38
C SER A 29 2.73 5.24 -24.28
N LEU A 30 3.04 6.48 -24.66
CA LEU A 30 3.25 7.58 -23.72
C LEU A 30 2.00 7.81 -22.84
N GLU A 31 0.81 7.81 -23.44
CA GLU A 31 -0.46 8.01 -22.73
C GLU A 31 -0.76 6.88 -21.75
N GLU A 32 -0.49 5.63 -22.13
CA GLU A 32 -0.63 4.50 -21.21
C GLU A 32 0.39 4.53 -20.08
N SER A 33 1.63 4.94 -20.37
CA SER A 33 2.68 5.08 -19.36
C SER A 33 2.31 6.13 -18.32
N VAL A 34 1.74 7.27 -18.74
CA VAL A 34 1.25 8.32 -17.84
C VAL A 34 0.09 7.79 -16.99
N THR A 35 -0.87 7.11 -17.60
CA THR A 35 -2.03 6.54 -16.90
C THR A 35 -1.62 5.53 -15.83
N LEU A 36 -0.73 4.59 -16.19
CA LEU A 36 -0.20 3.59 -15.27
C LEU A 36 0.62 4.23 -14.15
N TYR A 37 1.38 5.28 -14.45
CA TYR A 37 2.10 6.03 -13.42
C TYR A 37 1.15 6.69 -12.40
N GLU A 38 0.08 7.33 -12.85
CA GLU A 38 -0.94 7.91 -11.97
C GLU A 38 -1.66 6.85 -11.13
N GLN A 39 -1.96 5.69 -11.71
CA GLN A 39 -2.53 4.56 -11.00
C GLN A 39 -1.56 4.02 -9.93
N GLY A 40 -0.28 3.81 -10.29
CA GLY A 40 0.77 3.37 -9.37
C GLY A 40 0.97 4.34 -8.21
N LYS A 41 0.93 5.65 -8.47
CA LYS A 41 0.93 6.71 -7.43
C LYS A 41 -0.21 6.55 -6.43
N GLN A 42 -1.43 6.30 -6.91
CA GLN A 42 -2.61 6.12 -6.07
C GLN A 42 -2.54 4.83 -5.23
N LEU A 43 -2.11 3.72 -5.85
CA LEU A 43 -1.92 2.44 -5.16
C LEU A 43 -0.82 2.55 -4.08
N SER A 44 0.31 3.20 -4.40
CA SER A 44 1.38 3.46 -3.44
C SER A 44 0.90 4.31 -2.26
N ALA A 45 0.12 5.37 -2.52
CA ALA A 45 -0.47 6.19 -1.46
C ALA A 45 -1.41 5.37 -0.57
N ARG A 46 -2.23 4.48 -1.16
CA ARG A 46 -3.10 3.57 -0.40
C ARG A 46 -2.32 2.63 0.50
N CYS A 47 -1.26 1.99 -0.02
CA CYS A 47 -0.38 1.13 0.76
C CYS A 47 0.23 1.88 1.94
N GLN A 48 0.74 3.09 1.71
CA GLN A 48 1.31 3.93 2.76
C GLN A 48 0.26 4.25 3.85
N GLN A 49 -0.95 4.66 3.47
CA GLN A 49 -2.01 4.94 4.43
C GLN A 49 -2.37 3.73 5.31
N LEU A 50 -2.40 2.53 4.73
CA LEU A 50 -2.67 1.30 5.46
C LEU A 50 -1.55 0.97 6.45
N LEU A 51 -0.30 1.18 6.06
CA LEU A 51 0.87 0.99 6.93
C LEU A 51 0.89 2.01 8.07
N ASP A 52 0.60 3.28 7.79
CA ASP A 52 0.47 4.33 8.81
C ASP A 52 -0.62 4.00 9.83
N ASP A 53 -1.79 3.52 9.39
CA ASP A 53 -2.87 3.12 10.30
C ASP A 53 -2.47 1.91 11.15
N ALA A 54 -1.79 0.93 10.56
CA ALA A 54 -1.26 -0.23 11.28
C ALA A 54 -0.21 0.18 12.32
N GLU A 55 0.74 1.05 11.96
CA GLU A 55 1.75 1.57 12.88
C GLU A 55 1.10 2.34 14.03
N LEU A 56 0.13 3.20 13.73
CA LEU A 56 -0.61 3.95 14.75
C LEU A 56 -1.33 3.02 15.73
N ARG A 57 -1.93 1.93 15.26
CA ARG A 57 -2.56 0.92 16.12
C ARG A 57 -1.53 0.22 17.00
N VAL A 58 -0.41 -0.21 16.45
CA VAL A 58 0.68 -0.85 17.20
C VAL A 58 1.21 0.10 18.28
N LYS A 59 1.45 1.36 17.92
CA LYS A 59 1.92 2.38 18.86
C LYS A 59 0.93 2.64 20.00
N LYS A 60 -0.37 2.70 19.71
CA LYS A 60 -1.41 2.82 20.76
C LYS A 60 -1.41 1.64 21.72
N ILE A 61 -1.27 0.41 21.21
CA ILE A 61 -1.19 -0.80 22.05
C ILE A 61 0.08 -0.80 22.92
N ALA A 62 1.20 -0.33 22.36
CA ALA A 62 2.46 -0.22 23.09
C ALA A 62 2.42 0.85 24.19
N ASP A 63 1.77 1.99 23.93
CA ASP A 63 1.58 3.10 24.88
C ASP A 63 0.58 2.76 26.00
N ASP A 64 -0.46 1.96 25.68
CA ASP A 64 -1.49 1.47 26.63
C ASP A 64 -0.97 0.37 27.59
N GLY A 65 0.29 -0.07 27.46
CA GLY A 65 1.01 -0.69 28.56
C GLY A 65 0.61 -2.13 28.93
N SER A 66 0.48 -3.05 27.95
CA SER A 66 0.21 -4.48 28.23
C SER A 66 1.08 -5.50 27.47
N ILE A 67 2.29 -5.14 26.99
CA ILE A 67 3.24 -6.13 26.42
C ILE A 67 4.60 -6.24 27.13
N THR A 68 4.87 -5.46 28.18
CA THR A 68 5.99 -5.72 29.10
C THR A 68 5.55 -6.64 30.22
N GLY A 69 5.18 -7.86 29.85
CA GLY A 69 4.87 -8.94 30.78
C GLY A 69 5.60 -10.20 30.39
N HIS A 70 6.87 -10.31 30.81
CA HIS A 70 7.52 -11.48 31.42
C HIS A 70 9.01 -11.55 31.04
N SER A 71 9.86 -10.99 31.89
CA SER A 71 11.14 -11.63 32.19
C SER A 71 11.27 -11.64 33.70
N LEU A 72 11.13 -12.84 34.26
CA LEU A 72 11.55 -13.22 35.61
C LEU A 72 13.02 -12.85 35.85
#